data_AF-A0A7C1WA86-F1
#
_entry.id   AF-A0A7C1WA86-F1
#
_cell.length_a   1.000
_cell.length_b   1.000
_cell.length_c   1.000
_cell.angle_alpha   90.00
_cell.angle_beta   90.00
_cell.angle_gamma   90.00
#
_symmetry.space_group_name_H-M   'P 1'
#
loop_
_entity.id
_entity.type
_entity.pdbx_description
1 polymer ?
#
loop_
_entity_poly.entity_id
_entity_poly.type
_entity_poly.pdbx_seq_one_letter_code
_entity_poly.pdbx_strand_id
1 'polypeptide(L)' 'MKDLLKRGKIEILNPERAGGGLTGETHLLKLNNQKFVLRKCVDLKKANFYIKMSDKFERKGFFPKLIDK' A
#
# COMPACT_ATOMS: atom_id res chain seq x y z
N MET A 1 -0.48 -7.33 -9.31
CA MET A 1 -0.08 -5.89 -9.21
C MET A 1 0.19 -5.13 -10.53
N LYS A 2 0.76 -5.73 -11.59
CA LYS A 2 1.17 -4.98 -12.82
C LYS A 2 0.05 -4.22 -13.53
N ASP A 3 -1.16 -4.78 -13.63
CA ASP A 3 -2.29 -4.10 -14.27
C ASP A 3 -2.85 -2.95 -13.43
N LEU A 4 -2.82 -3.07 -12.10
CA LEU A 4 -3.22 -2.01 -11.18
C LEU A 4 -2.33 -0.78 -11.36
N LEU A 5 -1.01 -0.98 -11.39
CA LEU A 5 -0.05 0.13 -11.57
C LEU A 5 -0.07 0.74 -12.97
N LYS A 6 -0.43 -0.04 -14.01
CA LYS A 6 -0.51 0.45 -15.40
C LYS A 6 -1.80 1.20 -15.72
N ARG A 7 -2.93 0.74 -15.17
CA ARG A 7 -4.28 1.23 -15.54
C ARG A 7 -4.94 2.05 -14.44
N GLY A 8 -4.48 1.93 -13.20
CA GLY A 8 -5.03 2.64 -12.06
C GLY A 8 -4.67 4.12 -12.10
N LYS A 9 -5.65 4.97 -11.80
CA LYS A 9 -5.39 6.39 -11.55
C LYS A 9 -4.76 6.52 -10.16
N ILE A 10 -3.51 6.98 -10.10
CA ILE A 10 -2.80 7.23 -8.84
C ILE A 10 -3.12 8.65 -8.40
N GLU A 11 -3.75 8.78 -7.23
CA GLU A 11 -3.98 10.04 -6.53
C GLU A 11 -3.13 10.03 -5.25
N ILE A 12 -2.30 11.06 -5.07
CA ILE A 12 -1.50 11.20 -3.86
C ILE A 12 -2.46 11.51 -2.71
N LEU A 13 -2.55 10.63 -1.70
CA LEU A 13 -3.38 10.89 -0.51
C LEU A 13 -2.62 11.73 0.51
N ASN A 14 -1.37 11.36 0.76
CA ASN A 14 -0.49 12.08 1.65
C ASN A 14 0.84 12.31 0.93
N PRO A 15 1.26 13.57 0.72
CA PRO A 15 2.59 13.86 0.20
C PRO A 15 3.66 13.40 1.19
N GLU A 16 4.88 13.21 0.67
CA GLU A 16 6.11 12.70 1.30
C GLU A 16 6.47 13.28 2.69
N ARG A 17 5.76 14.31 3.17
CA ARG A 17 6.03 15.07 4.40
C ARG A 17 4.90 15.07 5.44
N ALA A 18 3.72 14.48 5.16
CA ALA A 18 2.53 14.61 6.01
C ALA A 18 2.15 13.36 6.83
N GLY A 19 3.00 12.32 6.87
CA GLY A 19 2.83 11.23 7.84
C GLY A 19 1.99 10.05 7.37
N GLY A 20 2.54 9.24 6.45
CA GLY A 20 2.11 7.85 6.21
C GLY A 20 2.62 6.86 7.27
N GLY A 21 2.72 7.29 8.54
CA GLY A 21 3.43 6.57 9.59
C GLY A 21 4.93 6.41 9.31
N LEU A 22 5.61 5.59 10.13
CA LEU A 22 7.06 5.60 10.39
C LEU A 22 8.02 5.76 9.18
N THR A 23 7.73 5.39 7.92
CA THR A 23 8.78 5.40 6.87
C THR A 23 8.33 5.40 5.37
N GLY A 24 7.12 5.83 4.98
CA GLY A 24 6.76 5.77 3.54
C GLY A 24 5.60 6.62 3.04
N GLU A 25 5.65 6.95 1.74
CA GLU A 25 4.57 7.60 1.00
C GLU A 25 3.39 6.65 0.82
N THR A 26 2.17 7.18 0.94
CA THR A 26 0.93 6.43 0.73
C THR A 26 0.10 7.10 -0.35
N HIS A 27 -0.23 6.33 -1.39
CA HIS A 27 -1.03 6.78 -2.52
C HIS A 27 -2.36 6.01 -2.57
N LEU A 28 -3.42 6.68 -3.00
CA LEU A 28 -4.66 6.03 -3.40
C LEU A 28 -4.56 5.64 -4.86
N LEU A 29 -4.85 4.39 -5.16
CA LEU A 29 -5.00 3.93 -6.52
C LEU A 29 -6.47 3.61 -6.75
N LYS A 30 -7.08 4.19 -7.78
CA LYS A 30 -8.47 3.92 -8.18
C LYS A 30 -8.49 3.16 -9.49
N LEU A 31 -9.18 2.03 -9.54
CA LEU A 31 -9.43 1.26 -10.77
C LEU A 31 -10.82 0.61 -10.69
N ASN A 32 -11.63 0.75 -11.74
CA ASN A 32 -12.96 0.12 -11.86
C ASN A 32 -13.85 0.33 -10.62
N ASN A 33 -13.92 1.56 -10.12
CA ASN A 33 -14.67 1.95 -8.91
C ASN A 33 -14.16 1.31 -7.59
N GLN A 34 -13.05 0.57 -7.62
CA GLN A 34 -12.36 0.06 -6.45
C GLN A 34 -11.21 0.99 -6.04
N LYS A 35 -10.99 1.06 -4.73
CA LYS A 35 -9.94 1.88 -4.10
C LYS A 35 -8.89 0.98 -3.50
N PHE A 36 -7.64 1.30 -3.75
CA PHE A 36 -6.47 0.55 -3.31
C PHE A 36 -5.47 1.48 -2.63
N VAL A 37 -4.74 0.96 -1.66
CA VAL A 37 -3.67 1.71 -1.00
C VAL A 37 -2.33 1.19 -1.50
N LEU A 38 -1.55 2.09 -2.09
CA LEU A 38 -0.18 1.82 -2.52
C LEU A 38 0.78 2.46 -1.52
N ARG A 39 1.66 1.66 -0.93
CA ARG A 39 2.71 2.13 -0.02
C ARG A 39 4.07 2.03 -0.71
N LYS A 40 4.76 3.16 -0.85
CA LYS A 40 6.14 3.19 -1.31
C LYS A 40 7.06 3.03 -0.11
N CYS A 41 7.98 2.08 -0.20
CA CYS A 41 8.98 1.82 0.84
C CYS A 41 10.34 2.31 0.35
N VAL A 42 11.15 2.85 1.26
CA VAL A 42 12.51 3.32 0.92
C VAL A 42 13.46 2.18 0.52
N ASP A 43 13.20 0.96 0.99
CA ASP A 43 14.01 -0.22 0.71
C ASP A 43 13.18 -1.51 0.73
N LEU A 44 13.75 -2.58 0.18
CA LEU A 44 13.13 -3.91 0.12
C LEU A 44 12.95 -4.55 1.51
N LYS A 45 13.84 -4.25 2.47
CA LYS A 45 13.79 -4.82 3.83
C LYS A 45 12.53 -4.35 4.55
N LYS A 46 12.19 -3.06 4.43
CA LYS A 46 10.95 -2.47 4.96
C LYS A 46 9.72 -2.97 4.21
N ALA A 47 9.79 -3.10 2.88
CA ALA A 47 8.69 -3.68 2.10
C ALA A 47 8.35 -5.10 2.60
N ASN A 48 9.36 -5.95 2.78
CA ASN A 48 9.19 -7.30 3.33
C ASN A 48 8.67 -7.30 4.78
N PHE A 49 9.10 -6.35 5.61
CA PHE A 49 8.56 -6.19 6.96
C PHE A 49 7.05 -5.88 6.93
N TYR A 50 6.62 -4.94 6.07
CA TYR A 50 5.21 -4.60 5.92
C TYR A 50 4.37 -5.75 5.36
N ILE A 51 4.91 -6.55 4.43
CA ILE A 51 4.24 -7.76 3.94
C ILE A 51 4.01 -8.74 5.09
N LYS A 52 5.04 -9.03 5.90
CA LYS A 52 4.92 -9.93 7.06
C LYS A 52 3.90 -9.44 8.09
N MET A 53 3.91 -8.13 8.37
CA MET A 53 2.92 -7.51 9.27
C MET A 53 1.51 -7.63 8.68
N SER A 54 1.32 -7.29 7.41
CA SER A 54 0.02 -7.39 6.75
C SER A 54 -0.51 -8.81 6.79
N ASP A 55 0.29 -9.81 6.45
CA ASP A 55 -0.13 -11.22 6.54
C ASP A 55 -0.51 -11.66 7.96
N LYS A 56 0.19 -11.16 8.99
CA LYS A 56 -0.09 -11.49 10.38
C LYS A 56 -1.38 -10.84 10.90
N PHE A 57 -1.65 -9.60 10.50
CA PHE A 57 -2.76 -8.80 11.02
C PHE A 57 -4.02 -8.88 10.13
N GLU A 58 -3.90 -9.21 8.84
CA GLU A 58 -5.01 -9.50 7.94
C GLU A 58 -5.82 -10.69 8.47
N ARG A 59 -5.14 -11.78 8.89
CA ARG A 59 -5.80 -12.97 9.47
C ARG A 59 -6.60 -12.67 10.74
N LYS A 60 -6.30 -11.55 11.40
CA LYS A 60 -6.97 -11.11 12.63
C LYS A 60 -8.01 -10.02 12.37
N GLY A 61 -8.25 -9.66 11.09
CA GLY A 61 -9.19 -8.61 10.71
C GLY A 61 -8.73 -7.18 11.03
N PHE A 62 -7.48 -6.98 11.47
CA PHE A 62 -6.98 -5.66 11.83
C PHE A 62 -6.53 -4.86 10.61
N PHE A 63 -5.93 -5.53 9.61
CA PHE A 63 -5.38 -4.88 8.42
C PHE A 63 -6.19 -5.27 7.16
N PRO A 64 -6.23 -4.38 6.14
CA PRO A 64 -6.86 -4.69 4.87
C PRO A 64 -6.12 -5.81 4.14
N LYS A 65 -6.83 -6.47 3.22
CA LYS A 65 -6.31 -7.55 2.39
C LYS A 65 -5.09 -7.10 1.58
N LEU A 66 -4.00 -7.86 1.66
CA LEU A 66 -2.83 -7.66 0.81
C LEU A 66 -3.09 -8.19 -0.61
N ILE A 67 -2.75 -7.39 -1.62
CA ILE A 67 -3.15 -7.66 -3.03
C ILE A 67 -2.11 -8.46 -3.81
N ASP A 68 -0.84 -8.35 -3.44
CA ASP A 68 0.26 -9.09 -4.06
C ASP A 68 1.09 -9.69 -2.93
N LYS A 69 1.28 -11.01 -2.98
CA LYS A 69 2.20 -11.76 -2.14
C LYS A 69 3.42 -12.16 -2.96
#